data_AF-A0A8I1QEH2-F1
#
_entry.id   AF-A0A8I1QEH2-F1
#
_cell.length_a   1.000
_cell.length_b   1.000
_cell.length_c   1.000
_cell.angle_alpha   90.00
_cell.angle_beta   90.00
_cell.angle_gamma   90.00
#
_symmetry.space_group_name_H-M   'P 1'
#
loop_
_entity.id
_entity.type
_entity.pdbx_description
1 polymer ?
#
loop_
_entity_poly.entity_id
_entity_poly.type
_entity_poly.pdbx_seq_one_letter_code
_entity_poly.pdbx_strand_id
1 'polypeptide(L)'
;MFAKIYNTALQATDLNELKKSLEQAHLDTLDNTPPFLTAGGKLAAEGHIRAAEMLRTLGAMVDPIAMGYALANNQRMVEEYYQQHRASPNAIAMGYALNGNHQLTEYYRLQYKANASSIAMAYAHAQNHAKVEEYRTKHQANVNAIAMAYAQAGNHTKVDDYKMSLHADVKAIAMGYALAGDHAKVDEYRIFYKADVNTIVMGYALAGNHSKVEEYRRELRVHVNAIAIGYAQAGNECKVEEYRSQYQADVHSIAMGYALANNHSMVEEYRQIHHADPNLIAMGYARTGNNNKAEEYRLRYLADPSSIAMGYALAGNHSKVEEYRKLHAASLKAIAQGYQRAHESIPRLYQAILILIKHGPAGHAVIEAISRLLYGKDKQWNPYWINADLKLELIIRAVEELKFSDNIGELLNNPKSELYRALDMYRMALMSLGKWFGLKHTRSFMLVRSLLSSPKMQLHHHRPKQHRVSSKNSI
;
A
#
# COMPACT_ATOMS: atom_id res chain seq x y z
N MET A 1 -24.59 2.33 -16.66
CA MET A 1 -24.56 3.63 -15.95
C MET A 1 -23.70 4.65 -16.72
N PHE A 2 -22.45 4.31 -17.08
CA PHE A 2 -21.55 5.16 -17.89
C PHE A 2 -22.23 5.92 -19.04
N ALA A 3 -22.85 5.21 -19.99
CA ALA A 3 -23.48 5.82 -21.17
C ALA A 3 -24.56 6.85 -20.83
N LYS A 4 -25.29 6.66 -19.71
CA LYS A 4 -26.27 7.64 -19.23
C LYS A 4 -25.56 8.92 -18.82
N ILE A 5 -24.54 8.84 -17.97
CA ILE A 5 -23.79 10.00 -17.48
C ILE A 5 -23.16 10.76 -18.64
N TYR A 6 -22.44 10.04 -19.52
CA TYR A 6 -21.77 10.62 -20.68
C TYR A 6 -22.75 11.35 -21.60
N ASN A 7 -23.82 10.68 -22.04
CA ASN A 7 -24.78 11.28 -22.97
C ASN A 7 -25.56 12.44 -22.35
N THR A 8 -25.96 12.32 -21.07
CA THR A 8 -26.66 13.41 -20.37
C THR A 8 -25.75 14.63 -20.20
N ALA A 9 -24.48 14.45 -19.83
CA ALA A 9 -23.53 15.56 -19.74
C ALA A 9 -23.25 16.20 -21.10
N LEU A 10 -23.14 15.40 -22.17
CA LEU A 10 -22.91 15.90 -23.52
C LEU A 10 -24.06 16.76 -24.05
N GLN A 11 -25.31 16.41 -23.69
CA GLN A 11 -26.52 17.11 -24.12
C GLN A 11 -26.92 18.28 -23.21
N ALA A 12 -26.40 18.33 -21.98
CA ALA A 12 -26.83 19.31 -21.00
C ALA A 12 -26.43 20.74 -21.40
N THR A 13 -27.41 21.63 -21.39
CA THR A 13 -27.20 23.07 -21.57
C THR A 13 -27.09 23.83 -20.26
N ASP A 14 -27.53 23.24 -19.15
CA ASP A 14 -27.55 23.90 -17.84
C ASP A 14 -27.07 22.96 -16.72
N LEU A 15 -26.38 23.52 -15.72
CA LEU A 15 -25.81 22.75 -14.62
C LEU A 15 -26.89 22.20 -13.67
N ASN A 16 -27.98 22.95 -13.45
CA ASN A 16 -29.06 22.49 -12.56
C ASN A 16 -29.84 21.36 -13.20
N GLU A 17 -30.08 21.43 -14.51
CA GLU A 17 -30.70 20.33 -15.27
C GLU A 17 -29.83 19.07 -15.24
N LEU A 18 -28.52 19.21 -15.44
CA LEU A 18 -27.59 18.09 -15.35
C LEU A 18 -27.59 17.50 -13.93
N LYS A 19 -27.52 18.34 -12.89
CA LYS A 19 -27.56 17.92 -11.48
C LYS A 19 -28.81 17.10 -11.18
N LYS A 20 -29.98 17.57 -11.62
CA LYS A 20 -31.24 16.86 -11.42
C LYS A 20 -31.28 15.52 -12.16
N SER A 21 -30.75 15.48 -13.38
CA SER A 21 -30.74 14.26 -14.20
C SER A 21 -29.78 13.19 -13.68
N LEU A 22 -28.75 13.60 -12.94
CA LEU A 22 -27.69 12.77 -12.41
C LEU A 22 -27.68 12.68 -10.88
N GLU A 23 -28.75 13.07 -10.19
CA GLU A 23 -28.80 13.21 -8.72
C GLU A 23 -28.40 11.93 -7.96
N GLN A 24 -28.64 10.76 -8.55
CA GLN A 24 -28.27 9.45 -7.97
C GLN A 24 -27.22 8.71 -8.80
N ALA A 25 -26.61 9.38 -9.78
CA ALA A 25 -25.63 8.75 -10.67
C ALA A 25 -24.24 8.82 -10.05
N HIS A 26 -23.54 7.69 -10.05
CA HIS A 26 -22.14 7.62 -9.70
C HIS A 26 -21.27 8.15 -10.86
N LEU A 27 -20.88 9.43 -10.78
CA LEU A 27 -20.29 10.19 -11.89
C LEU A 27 -18.99 9.57 -12.45
N ASP A 28 -18.20 8.91 -11.61
CA ASP A 28 -16.91 8.32 -11.95
C ASP A 28 -16.99 6.84 -12.35
N THR A 29 -18.17 6.38 -12.77
CA THR A 29 -18.31 5.07 -13.43
C THR A 29 -17.35 4.99 -14.62
N LEU A 30 -16.59 3.91 -14.72
CA LEU A 30 -15.67 3.67 -15.84
C LEU A 30 -16.41 3.19 -17.11
N ASP A 31 -15.88 3.59 -18.26
CA ASP A 31 -16.20 2.97 -19.54
C ASP A 31 -15.76 1.51 -19.53
N ASN A 32 -16.48 0.62 -20.21
CA ASN A 32 -16.13 -0.79 -20.30
C ASN A 32 -15.10 -1.08 -21.41
N THR A 33 -14.67 -0.06 -22.15
CA THR A 33 -13.65 -0.18 -23.18
C THR A 33 -12.33 0.47 -22.74
N PRO A 34 -11.17 -0.18 -23.00
CA PRO A 34 -9.86 0.45 -22.81
C PRO A 34 -9.78 1.81 -23.51
N PRO A 35 -9.18 2.85 -22.89
CA PRO A 35 -8.39 2.81 -21.65
C PRO A 35 -9.20 3.01 -20.35
N PHE A 36 -10.49 2.64 -20.32
CA PHE A 36 -11.36 2.64 -19.13
C PHE A 36 -11.46 4.02 -18.47
N LEU A 37 -11.89 5.03 -19.23
CA LEU A 37 -12.04 6.41 -18.73
C LEU A 37 -13.37 6.58 -17.98
N THR A 38 -13.42 7.49 -17.00
CA THR A 38 -14.70 7.97 -16.49
C THR A 38 -15.43 8.82 -17.54
N ALA A 39 -16.73 9.08 -17.37
CA ALA A 39 -17.47 9.92 -18.31
C ALA A 39 -16.83 11.31 -18.47
N GLY A 40 -16.40 11.93 -17.37
CA GLY A 40 -15.66 13.20 -17.39
C GLY A 40 -14.32 13.10 -18.11
N GLY A 41 -13.54 12.04 -17.85
CA GLY A 41 -12.28 11.79 -18.53
C GLY A 41 -12.44 11.58 -20.04
N LYS A 42 -13.48 10.85 -20.47
CA LYS A 42 -13.77 10.62 -21.89
C LYS A 42 -14.20 11.91 -22.60
N LEU A 43 -15.10 12.68 -21.99
CA LEU A 43 -15.51 13.99 -22.52
C LEU A 43 -14.31 14.93 -22.67
N ALA A 44 -13.40 14.96 -21.70
CA ALA A 44 -12.16 15.72 -21.79
C ALA A 44 -11.23 15.24 -22.92
N ALA A 45 -11.08 13.92 -23.07
CA ALA A 45 -10.28 13.31 -24.13
C ALA A 45 -10.82 13.59 -25.54
N GLU A 46 -12.14 13.73 -25.67
CA GLU A 46 -12.82 14.03 -26.93
C GLU A 46 -12.98 15.55 -27.19
N GLY A 47 -12.48 16.40 -26.28
CA GLY A 47 -12.51 17.85 -26.42
C GLY A 47 -13.82 18.52 -26.00
N HIS A 48 -14.74 17.80 -25.37
CA HIS A 48 -16.00 18.33 -24.83
C HIS A 48 -15.80 19.05 -23.48
N ILE A 49 -14.99 20.13 -23.50
CA ILE A 49 -14.55 20.87 -22.31
C ILE A 49 -15.74 21.28 -21.42
N ARG A 50 -16.79 21.86 -22.00
CA ARG A 50 -17.98 22.32 -21.23
C ARG A 50 -18.63 21.18 -20.45
N ALA A 51 -18.85 20.03 -21.09
CA ALA A 51 -19.50 18.88 -20.47
C ALA A 51 -18.61 18.28 -19.36
N ALA A 52 -17.29 18.20 -19.59
CA ALA A 52 -16.34 17.76 -18.57
C ALA A 52 -16.32 18.70 -17.34
N GLU A 53 -16.32 20.02 -17.55
CA GLU A 53 -16.36 21.00 -16.45
C GLU A 53 -17.68 20.97 -15.68
N MET A 54 -18.80 20.73 -16.36
CA MET A 54 -20.08 20.55 -15.68
C MET A 54 -20.03 19.33 -14.76
N LEU A 55 -19.48 18.19 -15.21
CA LEU A 55 -19.30 17.01 -14.37
C LEU A 55 -18.34 17.27 -13.21
N ARG A 56 -17.21 17.95 -13.42
CA ARG A 56 -16.30 18.35 -12.33
C ARG A 56 -17.02 19.19 -11.28
N THR A 57 -17.86 20.13 -11.71
CA THR A 57 -18.63 21.00 -10.81
C THR A 57 -19.67 20.23 -10.00
N LEU A 58 -20.19 19.12 -10.54
CA LEU A 58 -21.07 18.19 -9.81
C LEU A 58 -20.32 17.21 -8.90
N GLY A 59 -18.98 17.28 -8.86
CA GLY A 59 -18.16 16.47 -7.96
C GLY A 59 -17.43 15.29 -8.62
N ALA A 60 -17.44 15.18 -9.95
CA ALA A 60 -16.63 14.18 -10.63
C ALA A 60 -15.13 14.37 -10.33
N MET A 61 -14.39 13.27 -10.26
CA MET A 61 -12.99 13.29 -9.85
C MET A 61 -12.11 14.09 -10.82
N VAL A 62 -11.23 14.92 -10.25
CA VAL A 62 -10.32 15.79 -11.00
C VAL A 62 -9.28 15.00 -11.80
N ASP A 63 -8.71 13.94 -11.21
CA ASP A 63 -7.61 13.17 -11.79
C ASP A 63 -8.00 12.48 -13.12
N PRO A 64 -9.14 11.76 -13.23
CA PRO A 64 -9.59 11.20 -14.51
C PRO A 64 -9.83 12.25 -15.60
N ILE A 65 -10.33 13.43 -15.23
CA ILE A 65 -10.58 14.52 -16.19
C ILE A 65 -9.25 15.11 -16.68
N ALA A 66 -8.29 15.35 -15.78
CA ALA A 66 -6.94 15.80 -16.15
C ALA A 66 -6.22 14.79 -17.05
N MET A 67 -6.35 13.50 -16.75
CA MET A 67 -5.83 12.42 -17.60
C MET A 67 -6.46 12.46 -19.00
N GLY A 68 -7.77 12.73 -19.10
CA GLY A 68 -8.47 12.94 -20.37
C GLY A 68 -7.92 14.12 -21.18
N TYR A 69 -7.71 15.28 -20.55
CA TYR A 69 -7.11 16.43 -21.24
C TYR A 69 -5.67 16.16 -21.69
N ALA A 70 -4.87 15.46 -20.90
CA ALA A 70 -3.53 15.04 -21.31
C ALA A 70 -3.56 14.02 -22.46
N LEU A 71 -4.52 13.09 -22.44
CA LEU A 71 -4.76 12.15 -23.55
C LEU A 71 -5.13 12.88 -24.86
N ALA A 72 -5.83 14.01 -24.77
CA ALA A 72 -6.13 14.89 -25.90
C ALA A 72 -4.99 15.83 -26.31
N ASN A 73 -3.83 15.80 -25.63
CA ASN A 73 -2.77 16.82 -25.72
C ASN A 73 -3.26 18.26 -25.51
N ASN A 74 -4.30 18.47 -24.69
CA ASN A 74 -4.80 19.81 -24.36
C ASN A 74 -3.99 20.43 -23.21
N GLN A 75 -2.78 20.90 -23.53
CA GLN A 75 -1.82 21.44 -22.56
C GLN A 75 -2.41 22.58 -21.70
N ARG A 76 -3.25 23.45 -22.28
CA ARG A 76 -3.90 24.55 -21.54
C ARG A 76 -4.76 24.02 -20.39
N MET A 77 -5.62 23.04 -20.66
CA MET A 77 -6.49 22.46 -19.63
C MET A 77 -5.69 21.61 -18.64
N VAL A 78 -4.63 20.93 -19.08
CA VAL A 78 -3.73 20.20 -18.18
C VAL A 78 -3.07 21.13 -17.16
N GLU A 79 -2.58 22.30 -17.60
CA GLU A 79 -1.99 23.30 -16.71
C GLU A 79 -3.02 23.89 -15.74
N GLU A 80 -4.23 24.18 -16.23
CA GLU A 80 -5.35 24.64 -15.39
C GLU A 80 -5.69 23.61 -14.30
N TYR A 81 -5.83 22.33 -14.66
CA TYR A 81 -6.14 21.26 -13.73
C TYR A 81 -5.04 21.00 -12.72
N TYR A 82 -3.78 21.09 -13.15
CA TYR A 82 -2.64 20.95 -12.26
C TYR A 82 -2.59 22.09 -11.23
N GLN A 83 -2.73 23.34 -11.68
CA GLN A 83 -2.53 24.52 -10.82
C GLN A 83 -3.76 24.83 -9.94
N GLN A 84 -4.96 24.77 -10.52
CA GLN A 84 -6.18 25.23 -9.85
C GLN A 84 -6.93 24.10 -9.16
N HIS A 85 -6.93 22.91 -9.77
CA HIS A 85 -7.68 21.75 -9.26
C HIS A 85 -6.78 20.71 -8.58
N ARG A 86 -5.46 20.95 -8.56
CA ARG A 86 -4.45 20.09 -7.92
C ARG A 86 -4.49 18.65 -8.44
N ALA A 87 -4.75 18.49 -9.74
CA ALA A 87 -4.67 17.19 -10.38
C ALA A 87 -3.31 16.55 -10.17
N SER A 88 -3.31 15.24 -9.92
CA SER A 88 -2.10 14.47 -9.68
C SER A 88 -1.18 14.45 -10.91
N PRO A 89 0.13 14.73 -10.75
CA PRO A 89 1.11 14.52 -11.81
C PRO A 89 1.09 13.11 -12.41
N ASN A 90 0.71 12.11 -11.61
CA ASN A 90 0.59 10.72 -12.07
C ASN A 90 -0.51 10.59 -13.12
N ALA A 91 -1.69 11.16 -12.87
CA ALA A 91 -2.83 11.09 -13.78
C ALA A 91 -2.54 11.81 -15.10
N ILE A 92 -1.89 12.98 -15.02
CA ILE A 92 -1.47 13.74 -16.20
C ILE A 92 -0.42 12.95 -17.03
N ALA A 93 0.60 12.41 -16.38
CA ALA A 93 1.64 11.63 -17.06
C ALA A 93 1.07 10.36 -17.72
N MET A 94 0.08 9.72 -17.08
CA MET A 94 -0.65 8.59 -17.65
C MET A 94 -1.41 8.99 -18.92
N GLY A 95 -2.08 10.14 -18.93
CA GLY A 95 -2.79 10.62 -20.12
C GLY A 95 -1.85 10.84 -21.31
N TYR A 96 -0.69 11.48 -21.09
CA TYR A 96 0.34 11.62 -22.12
C TYR A 96 0.92 10.27 -22.58
N ALA A 97 1.09 9.32 -21.66
CA ALA A 97 1.58 7.99 -22.00
C ALA A 97 0.56 7.20 -22.84
N LEU A 98 -0.73 7.29 -22.51
CA LEU A 98 -1.83 6.73 -23.30
C LEU A 98 -1.89 7.34 -24.71
N ASN A 99 -1.64 8.65 -24.83
CA ASN A 99 -1.55 9.34 -26.12
C ASN A 99 -0.31 8.93 -26.95
N GLY A 100 0.74 8.44 -26.29
CA GLY A 100 2.05 8.18 -26.91
C GLY A 100 3.01 9.37 -26.89
N ASN A 101 2.68 10.45 -26.17
CA ASN A 101 3.54 11.63 -26.03
C ASN A 101 4.65 11.43 -24.99
N HIS A 102 5.69 10.70 -25.38
CA HIS A 102 6.82 10.35 -24.51
C HIS A 102 7.55 11.56 -23.92
N GLN A 103 7.63 12.67 -24.65
CA GLN A 103 8.33 13.86 -24.19
C GLN A 103 7.63 14.50 -22.99
N LEU A 104 6.31 14.68 -23.07
CA LEU A 104 5.54 15.24 -21.95
C LEU A 104 5.41 14.22 -20.80
N THR A 105 5.31 12.93 -21.10
CA THR A 105 5.37 11.89 -20.05
C THR A 105 6.68 12.00 -19.24
N GLU A 106 7.83 12.09 -19.91
CA GLU A 106 9.14 12.22 -19.24
C GLU A 106 9.29 13.55 -18.50
N TYR A 107 8.75 14.64 -19.05
CA TYR A 107 8.72 15.94 -18.37
C TYR A 107 8.01 15.83 -17.02
N TYR A 108 6.82 15.22 -16.97
CA TYR A 108 6.09 15.04 -15.71
C TYR A 108 6.77 14.04 -14.75
N ARG A 109 7.38 12.98 -15.28
CA ARG A 109 8.17 12.03 -14.48
C ARG A 109 9.37 12.71 -13.80
N LEU A 110 10.09 13.57 -14.53
CA LEU A 110 11.31 14.20 -14.05
C LEU A 110 11.04 15.42 -13.16
N GLN A 111 10.18 16.33 -13.61
CA GLN A 111 9.91 17.60 -12.93
C GLN A 111 8.95 17.44 -11.76
N TYR A 112 7.86 16.70 -11.96
CA TYR A 112 6.80 16.54 -10.96
C TYR A 112 6.81 15.18 -10.27
N LYS A 113 7.86 14.38 -10.51
CA LYS A 113 8.07 13.06 -9.87
C LYS A 113 6.90 12.10 -10.07
N ALA A 114 6.26 12.16 -11.24
CA ALA A 114 5.22 11.20 -11.58
C ALA A 114 5.75 9.75 -11.50
N ASN A 115 4.91 8.86 -10.96
CA ASN A 115 5.29 7.49 -10.65
C ASN A 115 5.51 6.65 -11.91
N ALA A 116 6.64 5.96 -11.98
CA ALA A 116 7.01 5.13 -13.13
C ALA A 116 6.05 3.95 -13.37
N SER A 117 5.51 3.35 -12.31
CA SER A 117 4.54 2.25 -12.43
C SER A 117 3.22 2.73 -13.03
N SER A 118 2.71 3.89 -12.61
CA SER A 118 1.50 4.49 -13.20
C SER A 118 1.68 4.75 -14.69
N ILE A 119 2.83 5.29 -15.08
CA ILE A 119 3.15 5.53 -16.50
C ILE A 119 3.27 4.21 -17.28
N ALA A 120 3.91 3.19 -16.72
CA ALA A 120 4.03 1.88 -17.36
C ALA A 120 2.66 1.21 -17.56
N MET A 121 1.74 1.35 -16.61
CA MET A 121 0.36 0.89 -16.77
C MET A 121 -0.33 1.57 -17.95
N ALA A 122 -0.18 2.88 -18.10
CA ALA A 122 -0.72 3.62 -19.24
C ALA A 122 -0.14 3.12 -20.58
N TYR A 123 1.16 2.86 -20.67
CA TYR A 123 1.74 2.24 -21.88
C TYR A 123 1.24 0.81 -22.12
N ALA A 124 0.94 0.03 -21.07
CA ALA A 124 0.35 -1.29 -21.21
C ALA A 124 -1.07 -1.22 -21.80
N HIS A 125 -1.89 -0.27 -21.33
CA HIS A 125 -3.20 0.01 -21.92
C HIS A 125 -3.11 0.48 -23.38
N ALA A 126 -2.11 1.30 -23.72
CA ALA A 126 -1.83 1.73 -25.09
C ALA A 126 -1.12 0.65 -25.95
N GLN A 127 -0.90 -0.56 -25.42
CA GLN A 127 -0.20 -1.67 -26.09
C GLN A 127 1.24 -1.32 -26.55
N ASN A 128 1.88 -0.33 -25.92
CA ASN A 128 3.26 0.05 -26.22
C ASN A 128 4.24 -0.78 -25.37
N HIS A 129 4.42 -2.04 -25.73
CA HIS A 129 5.24 -3.00 -24.99
C HIS A 129 6.71 -2.55 -24.82
N ALA A 130 7.27 -1.87 -25.83
CA ALA A 130 8.65 -1.39 -25.77
C ALA A 130 8.83 -0.37 -24.63
N LYS A 131 7.88 0.56 -24.48
CA LYS A 131 7.91 1.54 -23.39
C LYS A 131 7.61 0.93 -22.03
N VAL A 132 6.72 -0.06 -21.97
CA VAL A 132 6.47 -0.82 -20.74
C VAL A 132 7.78 -1.45 -20.23
N GLU A 133 8.53 -2.15 -21.10
CA GLU A 133 9.81 -2.77 -20.71
C GLU A 133 10.88 -1.74 -20.38
N GLU A 134 10.93 -0.60 -21.08
CA GLU A 134 11.83 0.50 -20.74
C GLU A 134 11.57 0.99 -19.31
N TYR A 135 10.31 1.24 -18.95
CA TYR A 135 9.94 1.71 -17.62
C TYR A 135 10.19 0.67 -16.53
N ARG A 136 9.89 -0.60 -16.82
CA ARG A 136 10.18 -1.71 -15.90
C ARG A 136 11.67 -1.83 -15.60
N THR A 137 12.52 -1.74 -16.62
CA THR A 137 13.97 -1.98 -16.47
C THR A 137 14.74 -0.75 -16.01
N LYS A 138 14.51 0.41 -16.64
CA LYS A 138 15.26 1.65 -16.34
C LYS A 138 14.68 2.44 -15.17
N HIS A 139 13.37 2.35 -14.96
CA HIS A 139 12.66 3.14 -13.94
C HIS A 139 12.06 2.29 -12.83
N GLN A 140 12.36 0.98 -12.83
CA GLN A 140 11.94 0.03 -11.80
C GLN A 140 10.42 0.04 -11.58
N ALA A 141 9.65 0.22 -12.66
CA ALA A 141 8.19 0.13 -12.59
C ALA A 141 7.77 -1.26 -12.08
N ASN A 142 6.77 -1.26 -11.20
CA ASN A 142 6.32 -2.45 -10.50
C ASN A 142 5.71 -3.48 -11.47
N VAL A 143 6.24 -4.71 -11.42
CA VAL A 143 5.82 -5.84 -12.29
C VAL A 143 4.34 -6.19 -12.10
N ASN A 144 3.85 -6.19 -10.87
CA ASN A 144 2.45 -6.53 -10.56
C ASN A 144 1.48 -5.48 -11.10
N ALA A 145 1.86 -4.19 -11.00
CA ALA A 145 1.07 -3.09 -11.56
C ALA A 145 0.94 -3.21 -13.09
N ILE A 146 2.05 -3.52 -13.77
CA ILE A 146 2.06 -3.73 -15.22
C ILE A 146 1.22 -4.96 -15.61
N ALA A 147 1.37 -6.08 -14.90
CA ALA A 147 0.61 -7.30 -15.17
C ALA A 147 -0.90 -7.10 -14.97
N MET A 148 -1.29 -6.36 -13.94
CA MET A 148 -2.68 -5.93 -13.72
C MET A 148 -3.19 -5.09 -14.90
N ALA A 149 -2.41 -4.13 -15.40
CA ALA A 149 -2.81 -3.30 -16.54
C ALA A 149 -2.94 -4.11 -17.84
N TYR A 150 -2.06 -5.08 -18.11
CA TYR A 150 -2.23 -5.98 -19.25
C TYR A 150 -3.46 -6.88 -19.11
N ALA A 151 -3.76 -7.38 -17.92
CA ALA A 151 -4.96 -8.15 -17.65
C ALA A 151 -6.22 -7.31 -17.87
N GLN A 152 -6.21 -6.07 -17.36
CA GLN A 152 -7.30 -5.13 -17.56
C GLN A 152 -7.46 -4.75 -19.04
N ALA A 153 -6.36 -4.61 -19.79
CA ALA A 153 -6.39 -4.36 -21.23
C ALA A 153 -6.73 -5.59 -22.09
N GLY A 154 -6.95 -6.77 -21.50
CA GLY A 154 -7.26 -8.01 -22.22
C GLY A 154 -6.07 -8.65 -22.95
N ASN A 155 -4.83 -8.25 -22.65
CA ASN A 155 -3.64 -8.84 -23.27
C ASN A 155 -3.16 -10.08 -22.50
N HIS A 156 -3.84 -11.21 -22.72
CA HIS A 156 -3.55 -12.47 -22.02
C HIS A 156 -2.12 -12.97 -22.25
N THR A 157 -1.58 -12.80 -23.46
CA THR A 157 -0.21 -13.23 -23.80
C THR A 157 0.81 -12.51 -22.92
N LYS A 158 0.69 -11.18 -22.76
CA LYS A 158 1.59 -10.42 -21.90
C LYS A 158 1.39 -10.71 -20.42
N VAL A 159 0.17 -11.02 -20.01
CA VAL A 159 -0.10 -11.50 -18.65
C VAL A 159 0.65 -12.80 -18.36
N ASP A 160 0.62 -13.76 -19.29
CA ASP A 160 1.32 -15.04 -19.13
C ASP A 160 2.84 -14.85 -19.15
N ASP A 161 3.38 -13.99 -20.03
CA ASP A 161 4.81 -13.61 -20.03
C ASP A 161 5.24 -13.08 -18.66
N TYR A 162 4.47 -12.12 -18.10
CA TYR A 162 4.78 -11.47 -16.82
C TYR A 162 4.64 -12.43 -15.64
N LYS A 163 3.62 -13.29 -15.65
CA LYS A 163 3.42 -14.32 -14.63
C LYS A 163 4.57 -15.35 -14.64
N MET A 164 4.94 -15.87 -15.81
CA MET A 164 5.92 -16.95 -15.92
C MET A 164 7.37 -16.46 -15.79
N SER A 165 7.70 -15.34 -16.44
CA SER A 165 9.09 -14.86 -16.52
C SER A 165 9.43 -13.91 -15.38
N LEU A 166 8.48 -13.06 -14.98
CA LEU A 166 8.70 -12.01 -13.99
C LEU A 166 7.99 -12.29 -12.66
N HIS A 167 7.32 -13.43 -12.53
CA HIS A 167 6.69 -13.92 -11.30
C HIS A 167 5.67 -12.91 -10.75
N ALA A 168 4.92 -12.26 -11.66
CA ALA A 168 3.86 -11.33 -11.29
C ALA A 168 2.81 -11.99 -10.40
N ASP A 169 2.34 -11.26 -9.38
CA ASP A 169 1.38 -11.76 -8.40
C ASP A 169 0.01 -12.04 -9.05
N VAL A 170 -0.44 -13.27 -8.88
CA VAL A 170 -1.75 -13.79 -9.31
C VAL A 170 -2.90 -12.90 -8.83
N LYS A 171 -2.82 -12.31 -7.64
CA LYS A 171 -3.88 -11.44 -7.09
C LYS A 171 -4.02 -10.16 -7.91
N ALA A 172 -2.91 -9.54 -8.31
CA ALA A 172 -2.91 -8.32 -9.11
C ALA A 172 -3.49 -8.59 -10.50
N ILE A 173 -3.11 -9.73 -11.11
CA ILE A 173 -3.66 -10.15 -12.41
C ILE A 173 -5.17 -10.40 -12.32
N ALA A 174 -5.63 -11.15 -11.30
CA ALA A 174 -7.05 -11.45 -11.11
C ALA A 174 -7.87 -10.18 -10.86
N MET A 175 -7.31 -9.20 -10.14
CA MET A 175 -7.92 -7.88 -9.97
C MET A 175 -8.05 -7.13 -11.30
N GLY A 176 -7.03 -7.19 -12.16
CA GLY A 176 -7.06 -6.59 -13.50
C GLY A 176 -8.17 -7.17 -14.38
N TYR A 177 -8.35 -8.48 -14.39
CA TYR A 177 -9.48 -9.11 -15.10
C TYR A 177 -10.84 -8.75 -14.50
N ALA A 178 -10.94 -8.65 -13.18
CA ALA A 178 -12.17 -8.21 -12.52
C ALA A 178 -12.52 -6.75 -12.87
N LEU A 179 -11.51 -5.88 -12.97
CA LEU A 179 -11.66 -4.49 -13.43
C LEU A 179 -12.16 -4.41 -14.88
N ALA A 180 -11.67 -5.30 -15.76
CA ALA A 180 -12.13 -5.41 -17.14
C ALA A 180 -13.52 -6.05 -17.28
N GLY A 181 -14.04 -6.69 -16.24
CA GLY A 181 -15.27 -7.48 -16.31
C GLY A 181 -15.10 -8.84 -17.01
N ASP A 182 -13.88 -9.35 -17.16
CA ASP A 182 -13.61 -10.66 -17.76
C ASP A 182 -13.86 -11.78 -16.73
N HIS A 183 -15.12 -12.19 -16.63
CA HIS A 183 -15.56 -13.20 -15.66
C HIS A 183 -14.90 -14.56 -15.87
N ALA A 184 -14.67 -14.95 -17.13
CA ALA A 184 -14.07 -16.24 -17.45
C ALA A 184 -12.62 -16.31 -16.95
N LYS A 185 -11.84 -15.25 -17.18
CA LYS A 185 -10.47 -15.17 -16.66
C LYS A 185 -10.42 -15.02 -15.15
N VAL A 186 -11.34 -14.27 -14.55
CA VAL A 186 -11.43 -14.21 -13.08
C VAL A 186 -11.68 -15.58 -12.47
N ASP A 187 -12.57 -16.38 -13.06
CA ASP A 187 -12.88 -17.73 -12.59
C ASP A 187 -11.68 -18.68 -12.76
N GLU A 188 -10.99 -18.61 -13.90
CA GLU A 188 -9.73 -19.33 -14.13
C GLU A 188 -8.73 -19.02 -13.00
N TYR A 189 -8.52 -17.74 -12.69
CA TYR A 189 -7.55 -17.30 -11.68
C TYR A 189 -7.95 -17.65 -10.25
N ARG A 190 -9.23 -17.57 -9.93
CA ARG A 190 -9.75 -17.98 -8.62
C ARG A 190 -9.61 -19.50 -8.42
N ILE A 191 -9.98 -20.30 -9.42
CA ILE A 191 -10.07 -21.76 -9.28
C ILE A 191 -8.69 -22.43 -9.38
N PHE A 192 -7.92 -22.10 -10.42
CA PHE A 192 -6.67 -22.78 -10.71
C PHE A 192 -5.48 -22.14 -9.99
N TYR A 193 -5.42 -20.81 -9.99
CA TYR A 193 -4.29 -20.08 -9.37
C TYR A 193 -4.56 -19.64 -7.92
N LYS A 194 -5.73 -19.97 -7.36
CA LYS A 194 -6.13 -19.66 -5.97
C LYS A 194 -6.02 -18.17 -5.64
N ALA A 195 -6.36 -17.32 -6.59
CA ALA A 195 -6.43 -15.88 -6.38
C ALA A 195 -7.36 -15.53 -5.20
N ASP A 196 -6.95 -14.55 -4.40
CA ASP A 196 -7.70 -14.12 -3.22
C ASP A 196 -9.05 -13.49 -3.62
N VAL A 197 -10.13 -13.99 -3.01
CA VAL A 197 -11.50 -13.58 -3.33
C VAL A 197 -11.81 -12.15 -2.90
N ASN A 198 -11.17 -11.64 -1.83
CA ASN A 198 -11.35 -10.25 -1.41
C ASN A 198 -10.75 -9.28 -2.43
N THR A 199 -9.59 -9.63 -2.99
CA THR A 199 -8.93 -8.83 -4.04
C THR A 199 -9.76 -8.80 -5.32
N ILE A 200 -10.33 -9.94 -5.72
CA ILE A 200 -11.21 -10.01 -6.90
C ILE A 200 -12.47 -9.16 -6.72
N VAL A 201 -13.16 -9.29 -5.58
CA VAL A 201 -14.41 -8.54 -5.37
C VAL A 201 -14.15 -7.04 -5.32
N MET A 202 -13.01 -6.62 -4.79
CA MET A 202 -12.59 -5.23 -4.79
C MET A 202 -12.42 -4.71 -6.22
N GLY A 203 -11.84 -5.51 -7.13
CA GLY A 203 -11.78 -5.20 -8.56
C GLY A 203 -13.16 -5.03 -9.21
N TYR A 204 -14.12 -5.92 -8.90
CA TYR A 204 -15.49 -5.75 -9.41
C TYR A 204 -16.20 -4.53 -8.82
N ALA A 205 -15.99 -4.22 -7.54
CA ALA A 205 -16.56 -3.04 -6.90
C ALA A 205 -16.01 -1.75 -7.52
N LEU A 206 -14.70 -1.70 -7.78
CA LEU A 206 -14.03 -0.61 -8.51
C LEU A 206 -14.58 -0.42 -9.92
N ALA A 207 -14.85 -1.50 -10.65
CA ALA A 207 -15.46 -1.46 -11.97
C ALA A 207 -16.97 -1.13 -11.95
N GLY A 208 -17.59 -1.01 -10.77
CA GLY A 208 -19.03 -0.81 -10.64
C GLY A 208 -19.87 -2.04 -11.01
N ASN A 209 -19.30 -3.25 -11.03
CA ASN A 209 -20.02 -4.48 -11.33
C ASN A 209 -20.76 -5.02 -10.08
N HIS A 210 -21.86 -4.35 -9.73
CA HIS A 210 -22.64 -4.65 -8.53
C HIS A 210 -23.17 -6.09 -8.50
N SER A 211 -23.58 -6.63 -9.65
CA SER A 211 -24.11 -7.99 -9.74
C SER A 211 -23.08 -9.03 -9.34
N LYS A 212 -21.84 -8.92 -9.85
CA LYS A 212 -20.75 -9.82 -9.43
C LYS A 212 -20.31 -9.60 -8.00
N VAL A 213 -20.32 -8.37 -7.51
CA VAL A 213 -20.05 -8.11 -6.09
C VAL A 213 -21.05 -8.84 -5.18
N GLU A 214 -22.34 -8.77 -5.49
CA GLU A 214 -23.38 -9.45 -4.70
C GLU A 214 -23.30 -10.99 -4.81
N GLU A 215 -22.99 -11.52 -5.99
CA GLU A 215 -22.69 -12.95 -6.19
C GLU A 215 -21.58 -13.41 -5.24
N TYR A 216 -20.43 -12.69 -5.24
CA TYR A 216 -19.29 -13.03 -4.39
C TYR A 216 -19.60 -12.88 -2.90
N ARG A 217 -20.33 -11.84 -2.50
CA ARG A 217 -20.75 -11.65 -1.10
C ARG A 217 -21.61 -12.81 -0.60
N ARG A 218 -22.57 -13.27 -1.41
CA ARG A 218 -23.55 -14.30 -1.02
C ARG A 218 -22.97 -15.71 -1.09
N GLU A 219 -22.31 -16.03 -2.21
CA GLU A 219 -21.87 -17.40 -2.50
C GLU A 219 -20.50 -17.71 -1.90
N LEU A 220 -19.57 -16.75 -1.96
CA LEU A 220 -18.20 -16.92 -1.46
C LEU A 220 -17.97 -16.27 -0.09
N ARG A 221 -19.01 -15.68 0.50
CA ARG A 221 -19.00 -15.06 1.85
C ARG A 221 -17.84 -14.08 2.03
N VAL A 222 -17.58 -13.29 0.99
CA VAL A 222 -16.49 -12.31 0.99
C VAL A 222 -16.75 -11.23 2.05
N HIS A 223 -15.69 -10.77 2.69
CA HIS A 223 -15.79 -9.83 3.80
C HIS A 223 -16.32 -8.47 3.33
N VAL A 224 -17.35 -7.95 4.01
CA VAL A 224 -18.07 -6.71 3.63
C VAL A 224 -17.14 -5.49 3.57
N ASN A 225 -16.14 -5.41 4.46
CA ASN A 225 -15.14 -4.34 4.43
C ASN A 225 -14.34 -4.27 3.13
N ALA A 226 -14.00 -5.42 2.51
CA ALA A 226 -13.25 -5.44 1.25
C ALA A 226 -14.08 -4.84 0.11
N ILE A 227 -15.37 -5.14 0.10
CA ILE A 227 -16.32 -4.60 -0.87
C ILE A 227 -16.50 -3.08 -0.65
N ALA A 228 -16.69 -2.67 0.60
CA ALA A 228 -16.88 -1.26 0.95
C ALA A 228 -15.64 -0.42 0.63
N ILE A 229 -14.42 -0.94 0.84
CA ILE A 229 -13.17 -0.31 0.38
C ILE A 229 -13.19 -0.14 -1.14
N GLY A 230 -13.57 -1.17 -1.89
CA GLY A 230 -13.63 -1.11 -3.35
C GLY A 230 -14.60 -0.04 -3.86
N TYR A 231 -15.80 0.05 -3.26
CA TYR A 231 -16.75 1.11 -3.62
C TYR A 231 -16.30 2.51 -3.17
N ALA A 232 -15.66 2.64 -2.01
CA ALA A 232 -15.11 3.91 -1.56
C ALA A 232 -13.99 4.39 -2.48
N GLN A 233 -13.14 3.47 -2.96
CA GLN A 233 -12.12 3.79 -3.95
C GLN A 233 -12.72 4.17 -5.31
N ALA A 234 -13.84 3.54 -5.69
CA ALA A 234 -14.57 3.90 -6.89
C ALA A 234 -15.21 5.30 -6.78
N GLY A 235 -15.44 5.80 -5.55
CA GLY A 235 -16.25 6.99 -5.30
C GLY A 235 -17.76 6.72 -5.32
N ASN A 236 -18.18 5.46 -5.17
CA ASN A 236 -19.61 5.08 -5.20
C ASN A 236 -20.24 5.21 -3.82
N GLU A 237 -20.54 6.44 -3.43
CA GLU A 237 -21.09 6.79 -2.12
C GLU A 237 -22.39 6.05 -1.80
N CYS A 238 -23.29 5.90 -2.78
CA CYS A 238 -24.55 5.17 -2.59
C CYS A 238 -24.31 3.72 -2.16
N LYS A 239 -23.38 3.01 -2.81
CA LYS A 239 -23.03 1.64 -2.43
C LYS A 239 -22.21 1.57 -1.16
N VAL A 240 -21.35 2.54 -0.89
CA VAL A 240 -20.66 2.63 0.39
C VAL A 240 -21.66 2.74 1.55
N GLU A 241 -22.66 3.63 1.43
CA GLU A 241 -23.70 3.81 2.46
C GLU A 241 -24.61 2.59 2.60
N GLU A 242 -24.97 1.93 1.49
CA GLU A 242 -25.67 0.64 1.53
C GLU A 242 -24.88 -0.38 2.36
N TYR A 243 -23.58 -0.51 2.11
CA TYR A 243 -22.73 -1.47 2.82
C TYR A 243 -22.45 -1.10 4.27
N ARG A 244 -22.28 0.18 4.59
CA ARG A 244 -22.13 0.66 5.96
C ARG A 244 -23.40 0.42 6.77
N SER A 245 -24.56 0.78 6.22
CA SER A 245 -25.83 0.76 6.96
C SER A 245 -26.47 -0.64 7.04
N GLN A 246 -26.52 -1.38 5.94
CA GLN A 246 -27.21 -2.67 5.89
C GLN A 246 -26.30 -3.84 6.28
N TYR A 247 -25.03 -3.77 5.88
CA TYR A 247 -24.07 -4.87 6.07
C TYR A 247 -23.01 -4.57 7.14
N GLN A 248 -23.11 -3.42 7.82
CA GLN A 248 -22.22 -3.02 8.92
C GLN A 248 -20.74 -3.02 8.54
N ALA A 249 -20.42 -2.58 7.32
CA ALA A 249 -19.04 -2.41 6.91
C ALA A 249 -18.33 -1.37 7.80
N ASP A 250 -17.10 -1.70 8.18
CA ASP A 250 -16.29 -0.90 9.12
C ASP A 250 -15.98 0.50 8.56
N VAL A 251 -16.30 1.53 9.34
CA VAL A 251 -16.15 2.94 8.96
C VAL A 251 -14.69 3.34 8.77
N HIS A 252 -13.77 2.70 9.49
CA HIS A 252 -12.35 3.00 9.36
C HIS A 252 -11.78 2.44 8.05
N SER A 253 -12.21 1.24 7.65
CA SER A 253 -11.91 0.63 6.37
C SER A 253 -12.46 1.47 5.21
N ILE A 254 -13.69 1.97 5.32
CA ILE A 254 -14.28 2.86 4.30
C ILE A 254 -13.47 4.15 4.15
N ALA A 255 -13.14 4.81 5.26
CA ALA A 255 -12.35 6.04 5.23
C ALA A 255 -10.95 5.83 4.64
N MET A 256 -10.32 4.69 4.93
CA MET A 256 -9.08 4.28 4.26
C MET A 256 -9.29 4.10 2.74
N GLY A 257 -10.42 3.51 2.32
CA GLY A 257 -10.80 3.40 0.90
C GLY A 257 -10.87 4.77 0.20
N TYR A 258 -11.55 5.75 0.80
CA TYR A 258 -11.59 7.11 0.26
C TYR A 258 -10.20 7.78 0.26
N ALA A 259 -9.35 7.54 1.27
CA ALA A 259 -7.99 8.05 1.29
C ALA A 259 -7.13 7.44 0.17
N LEU A 260 -7.32 6.16 -0.16
CA LEU A 260 -6.68 5.49 -1.29
C LEU A 260 -7.16 6.04 -2.65
N ALA A 261 -8.36 6.60 -2.73
CA ALA A 261 -8.84 7.33 -3.91
C ALA A 261 -8.50 8.82 -3.90
N ASN A 262 -7.79 9.33 -2.88
CA ASN A 262 -7.58 10.75 -2.64
C ASN A 262 -8.88 11.57 -2.57
N ASN A 263 -10.01 10.96 -2.20
CA ASN A 263 -11.26 11.68 -1.98
C ASN A 263 -11.26 12.35 -0.60
N HIS A 264 -10.63 13.52 -0.53
CA HIS A 264 -10.44 14.27 0.72
C HIS A 264 -11.75 14.69 1.38
N SER A 265 -12.79 14.97 0.59
CA SER A 265 -14.10 15.38 1.11
C SER A 265 -14.73 14.25 1.91
N MET A 266 -14.83 13.07 1.30
CA MET A 266 -15.44 11.90 1.96
C MET A 266 -14.58 11.37 3.12
N VAL A 267 -13.25 11.48 3.02
CA VAL A 267 -12.37 11.19 4.17
C VAL A 267 -12.70 12.07 5.36
N GLU A 268 -12.86 13.38 5.17
CA GLU A 268 -13.18 14.29 6.27
C GLU A 268 -14.58 14.08 6.82
N GLU A 269 -15.55 13.79 5.95
CA GLU A 269 -16.91 13.42 6.38
C GLU A 269 -16.88 12.19 7.29
N TYR A 270 -16.24 11.11 6.86
CA TYR A 270 -16.14 9.88 7.63
C TYR A 270 -15.33 10.05 8.93
N ARG A 271 -14.29 10.88 8.92
CA ARG A 271 -13.54 11.19 10.14
C ARG A 271 -14.39 11.97 11.15
N GLN A 272 -15.17 12.95 10.68
CA GLN A 272 -15.92 13.86 11.55
C GLN A 272 -17.22 13.25 12.05
N ILE A 273 -18.01 12.66 11.15
CA ILE A 273 -19.35 12.14 11.43
C ILE A 273 -19.29 10.71 11.96
N HIS A 274 -18.45 9.87 11.35
CA HIS A 274 -18.36 8.44 11.66
C HIS A 274 -17.16 8.08 12.55
N HIS A 275 -16.38 9.08 12.99
CA HIS A 275 -15.23 8.91 13.89
C HIS A 275 -14.19 7.90 13.36
N ALA A 276 -13.94 7.95 12.05
CA ALA A 276 -12.94 7.08 11.43
C ALA A 276 -11.53 7.32 11.99
N ASP A 277 -10.75 6.25 12.18
CA ASP A 277 -9.41 6.31 12.81
C ASP A 277 -8.41 7.07 11.92
N PRO A 278 -7.83 8.19 12.41
CA PRO A 278 -6.81 8.94 11.68
C PRO A 278 -5.60 8.11 11.26
N ASN A 279 -5.26 7.04 11.98
CA ASN A 279 -4.12 6.17 11.64
C ASN A 279 -4.35 5.40 10.34
N LEU A 280 -5.54 4.82 10.15
CA LEU A 280 -5.88 4.08 8.93
C LEU A 280 -6.04 5.02 7.74
N ILE A 281 -6.58 6.22 7.96
CA ILE A 281 -6.66 7.26 6.92
C ILE A 281 -5.25 7.68 6.47
N ALA A 282 -4.36 8.01 7.41
CA ALA A 282 -3.00 8.42 7.11
C ALA A 282 -2.20 7.31 6.42
N MET A 283 -2.40 6.05 6.82
CA MET A 283 -1.84 4.89 6.14
C MET A 283 -2.35 4.77 4.68
N GLY A 284 -3.63 5.07 4.43
CA GLY A 284 -4.22 5.13 3.09
C GLY A 284 -3.52 6.17 2.20
N TYR A 285 -3.39 7.41 2.68
CA TYR A 285 -2.68 8.48 1.96
C TYR A 285 -1.19 8.16 1.71
N ALA A 286 -0.51 7.58 2.70
CA ALA A 286 0.87 7.18 2.56
C ALA A 286 1.05 6.09 1.49
N ARG A 287 0.11 5.13 1.44
CA ARG A 287 0.12 4.05 0.45
C ARG A 287 -0.04 4.55 -0.98
N THR A 288 -0.74 5.66 -1.21
CA THR A 288 -0.85 6.28 -2.54
C THR A 288 0.23 7.32 -2.82
N GLY A 289 1.13 7.55 -1.88
CA GLY A 289 2.19 8.55 -2.00
C GLY A 289 1.73 10.00 -1.80
N ASN A 290 0.52 10.22 -1.25
CA ASN A 290 0.03 11.56 -0.90
C ASN A 290 0.70 12.06 0.40
N ASN A 291 1.95 12.45 0.27
CA ASN A 291 2.82 12.85 1.38
C ASN A 291 2.25 14.04 2.17
N ASN A 292 1.64 15.00 1.47
CA ASN A 292 1.10 16.20 2.11
C ASN A 292 -0.05 15.85 3.05
N LYS A 293 -0.96 14.97 2.63
CA LYS A 293 -2.08 14.54 3.46
C LYS A 293 -1.66 13.59 4.57
N ALA A 294 -0.71 12.69 4.32
CA ALA A 294 -0.13 11.86 5.37
C ALA A 294 0.50 12.72 6.49
N GLU A 295 1.26 13.77 6.12
CA GLU A 295 1.85 14.71 7.07
C GLU A 295 0.82 15.60 7.77
N GLU A 296 -0.21 16.07 7.06
CA GLU A 296 -1.34 16.79 7.66
C GLU A 296 -1.97 15.95 8.76
N TYR A 297 -2.22 14.67 8.51
CA TYR A 297 -2.82 13.76 9.49
C TYR A 297 -1.91 13.46 10.67
N ARG A 298 -0.60 13.32 10.44
CA ARG A 298 0.39 13.18 11.51
C ARG A 298 0.40 14.40 12.44
N LEU A 299 0.37 15.60 11.88
CA LEU A 299 0.51 16.85 12.63
C LEU A 299 -0.78 17.29 13.30
N ARG A 300 -1.90 17.24 12.57
CA ARG A 300 -3.20 17.78 13.02
C ARG A 300 -4.03 16.78 13.81
N TYR A 301 -3.97 15.51 13.42
CA TYR A 301 -4.79 14.44 14.00
C TYR A 301 -3.96 13.41 14.77
N LEU A 302 -2.66 13.68 14.97
CA LEU A 302 -1.74 12.87 15.76
C LEU A 302 -1.66 11.41 15.30
N ALA A 303 -1.81 11.17 14.00
CA ALA A 303 -1.65 9.83 13.43
C ALA A 303 -0.23 9.29 13.72
N ASP A 304 -0.15 8.04 14.18
CA ASP A 304 1.09 7.37 14.54
C ASP A 304 2.01 7.25 13.32
N PRO A 305 3.26 7.78 13.41
CA PRO A 305 4.27 7.62 12.37
C PRO A 305 4.49 6.17 11.93
N SER A 306 4.28 5.19 12.81
CA SER A 306 4.43 3.77 12.46
C SER A 306 3.37 3.29 11.46
N SER A 307 2.13 3.77 11.59
CA SER A 307 1.03 3.46 10.66
C SER A 307 1.28 4.08 9.28
N ILE A 308 1.81 5.30 9.26
CA ILE A 308 2.17 6.01 8.03
C ILE A 308 3.34 5.31 7.32
N ALA A 309 4.40 4.98 8.07
CA ALA A 309 5.55 4.24 7.54
C ALA A 309 5.15 2.85 7.01
N MET A 310 4.18 2.18 7.66
CA MET A 310 3.60 0.94 7.15
C MET A 310 2.89 1.16 5.81
N GLY A 311 2.15 2.26 5.63
CA GLY A 311 1.55 2.65 4.36
C GLY A 311 2.58 2.83 3.24
N TYR A 312 3.69 3.51 3.52
CA TYR A 312 4.79 3.65 2.56
C TYR A 312 5.47 2.32 2.25
N ALA A 313 5.63 1.44 3.24
CA ALA A 313 6.20 0.10 3.03
C ALA A 313 5.28 -0.77 2.15
N LEU A 314 3.96 -0.69 2.35
CA LEU A 314 2.96 -1.35 1.48
C LEU A 314 3.02 -0.86 0.03
N ALA A 315 3.50 0.37 -0.19
CA ALA A 315 3.65 0.99 -1.49
C ALA A 315 5.08 0.86 -2.07
N GLY A 316 5.99 0.16 -1.40
CA GLY A 316 7.37 0.03 -1.88
C GLY A 316 8.22 1.29 -1.74
N ASN A 317 7.74 2.34 -1.07
CA ASN A 317 8.44 3.62 -1.00
C ASN A 317 9.52 3.60 0.08
N HIS A 318 10.65 2.94 -0.21
CA HIS A 318 11.77 2.76 0.71
C HIS A 318 12.33 4.09 1.24
N SER A 319 12.37 5.12 0.40
CA SER A 319 12.87 6.44 0.79
C SER A 319 12.02 7.06 1.90
N LYS A 320 10.69 7.08 1.72
CA LYS A 320 9.77 7.61 2.74
C LYS A 320 9.71 6.75 4.00
N VAL A 321 9.81 5.44 3.86
CA VAL A 321 9.94 4.55 5.02
C VAL A 321 11.13 4.92 5.89
N GLU A 322 12.31 5.11 5.28
CA GLU A 322 13.52 5.49 6.02
C GLU A 322 13.45 6.90 6.60
N GLU A 323 12.80 7.84 5.90
CA GLU A 323 12.52 9.18 6.42
C GLU A 323 11.72 9.11 7.73
N TYR A 324 10.60 8.37 7.74
CA TYR A 324 9.75 8.22 8.93
C TYR A 324 10.44 7.45 10.05
N ARG A 325 11.24 6.42 9.71
CA ARG A 325 12.05 5.70 10.69
C ARG A 325 13.03 6.63 11.40
N LYS A 326 13.71 7.50 10.65
CA LYS A 326 14.77 8.38 11.16
C LYS A 326 14.24 9.60 11.90
N LEU A 327 13.26 10.29 11.31
CA LEU A 327 12.78 11.59 11.79
C LEU A 327 11.62 11.45 12.79
N HIS A 328 10.85 10.36 12.71
CA HIS A 328 9.63 10.18 13.48
C HIS A 328 9.63 8.90 14.32
N ALA A 329 10.77 8.20 14.41
CA ALA A 329 10.96 6.99 15.21
C ALA A 329 9.92 5.89 14.93
N ALA A 330 9.48 5.78 13.68
CA ALA A 330 8.52 4.75 13.27
C ALA A 330 9.01 3.34 13.59
N SER A 331 8.11 2.49 14.10
CA SER A 331 8.43 1.14 14.58
C SER A 331 8.97 0.24 13.46
N LEU A 332 10.15 -0.36 13.69
CA LEU A 332 10.74 -1.34 12.78
C LEU A 332 9.80 -2.52 12.50
N LYS A 333 8.99 -2.91 13.49
CA LYS A 333 8.05 -4.04 13.35
C LYS A 333 6.90 -3.68 12.43
N ALA A 334 6.30 -2.50 12.61
CA ALA A 334 5.20 -2.02 11.77
C ALA A 334 5.65 -1.90 10.31
N ILE A 335 6.84 -1.32 10.09
CA ILE A 335 7.44 -1.21 8.76
C ILE A 335 7.69 -2.60 8.15
N ALA A 336 8.29 -3.52 8.90
CA ALA A 336 8.57 -4.87 8.42
C ALA A 336 7.29 -5.63 8.05
N GLN A 337 6.22 -5.50 8.84
CA GLN A 337 4.90 -6.04 8.52
C GLN A 337 4.29 -5.40 7.26
N GLY A 338 4.50 -4.09 7.07
CA GLY A 338 4.13 -3.40 5.84
C GLY A 338 4.80 -4.01 4.61
N TYR A 339 6.12 -4.20 4.66
CA TYR A 339 6.85 -4.88 3.59
C TYR A 339 6.47 -6.33 3.41
N GLN A 340 6.18 -7.09 4.48
CA GLN A 340 5.74 -8.48 4.35
C GLN A 340 4.42 -8.60 3.57
N ARG A 341 3.54 -7.61 3.74
CA ARG A 341 2.26 -7.52 3.04
C ARG A 341 2.42 -6.93 1.63
N ALA A 342 3.53 -6.23 1.37
CA ALA A 342 3.92 -5.83 0.03
C ALA A 342 4.56 -7.04 -0.67
N HIS A 343 4.10 -7.38 -1.87
CA HIS A 343 4.72 -8.43 -2.69
C HIS A 343 5.90 -7.85 -3.50
N GLU A 344 6.73 -7.04 -2.83
CA GLU A 344 7.94 -6.42 -3.39
C GLU A 344 9.20 -6.91 -2.67
N SER A 345 10.38 -6.55 -3.19
CA SER A 345 11.66 -6.84 -2.54
C SER A 345 11.72 -6.21 -1.16
N ILE A 346 11.71 -7.05 -0.12
CA ILE A 346 11.82 -6.60 1.27
C ILE A 346 13.27 -6.19 1.53
N PRO A 347 13.55 -4.95 1.99
CA PRO A 347 14.92 -4.59 2.33
C PRO A 347 15.46 -5.48 3.45
N ARG A 348 16.72 -5.87 3.32
CA ARG A 348 17.40 -6.86 4.16
C ARG A 348 17.21 -6.67 5.67
N LEU A 349 17.30 -5.42 6.13
CA LEU A 349 17.02 -5.06 7.53
C LEU A 349 15.64 -5.57 7.97
N TYR A 350 14.60 -5.25 7.22
CA TYR A 350 13.22 -5.61 7.57
C TYR A 350 12.95 -7.10 7.42
N GLN A 351 13.65 -7.79 6.52
CA GLN A 351 13.63 -9.25 6.44
C GLN A 351 14.16 -9.88 7.74
N ALA A 352 15.28 -9.38 8.27
CA ALA A 352 15.80 -9.82 9.58
C ALA A 352 14.82 -9.50 10.72
N ILE A 353 14.15 -8.35 10.70
CA ILE A 353 13.08 -8.03 11.68
C ILE A 353 11.93 -9.04 11.60
N LEU A 354 11.50 -9.46 10.41
CA LEU A 354 10.44 -10.46 10.23
C LEU A 354 10.84 -11.84 10.79
N ILE A 355 12.09 -12.24 10.61
CA ILE A 355 12.63 -13.47 11.22
C ILE A 355 12.54 -13.34 12.74
N LEU A 356 13.05 -12.26 13.32
CA LEU A 356 13.05 -12.04 14.78
C LEU A 356 11.63 -11.98 15.38
N ILE A 357 10.64 -11.43 14.66
CA ILE A 357 9.24 -11.42 15.13
C ILE A 357 8.74 -12.85 15.39
N LYS A 358 9.12 -13.82 14.54
CA LYS A 358 8.72 -15.23 14.67
C LYS A 358 9.32 -15.92 15.91
N HIS A 359 10.45 -15.43 16.42
CA HIS A 359 11.08 -15.93 17.65
C HIS A 359 10.53 -15.29 18.94
N GLY A 360 9.38 -14.61 18.87
CA GLY A 360 8.65 -14.14 20.04
C GLY A 360 9.47 -13.17 20.92
N PRO A 361 9.32 -13.20 22.25
CA PRO A 361 9.95 -12.24 23.17
C PRO A 361 11.47 -12.15 23.03
N ALA A 362 12.16 -13.26 22.75
CA ALA A 362 13.60 -13.27 22.58
C ALA A 362 14.04 -12.52 21.32
N GLY A 363 13.33 -12.73 20.21
CA GLY A 363 13.58 -11.94 19.01
C GLY A 363 13.22 -10.46 19.18
N HIS A 364 12.18 -10.16 19.97
CA HIS A 364 11.81 -8.78 20.32
C HIS A 364 12.92 -8.04 21.07
N ALA A 365 13.64 -8.73 21.96
CA ALA A 365 14.79 -8.15 22.67
C ALA A 365 15.96 -7.84 21.70
N VAL A 366 16.19 -8.69 20.70
CA VAL A 366 17.21 -8.43 19.66
C VAL A 366 16.80 -7.25 18.76
N ILE A 367 15.51 -7.14 18.39
CA ILE A 367 14.97 -5.99 17.65
C ILE A 367 15.26 -4.68 18.38
N GLU A 368 15.15 -4.65 19.71
CA GLU A 368 15.46 -3.46 20.51
C GLU A 368 16.95 -3.07 20.43
N ALA A 369 17.84 -4.07 20.44
CA ALA A 369 19.26 -3.83 20.23
C ALA A 369 19.57 -3.28 18.82
N ILE A 370 18.87 -3.80 17.79
CA ILE A 370 18.96 -3.31 16.41
C ILE A 370 18.47 -1.85 16.32
N SER A 371 17.30 -1.55 16.90
CA SER A 371 16.73 -0.20 16.94
C SER A 371 17.71 0.82 17.54
N ARG A 372 18.32 0.46 18.67
CA ARG A 372 19.34 1.30 19.33
C ARG A 372 20.59 1.51 18.48
N LEU A 373 21.06 0.48 17.77
CA LEU A 373 22.21 0.60 16.88
C LEU A 373 21.90 1.45 15.64
N LEU A 374 20.69 1.32 15.08
CA LEU A 374 20.21 2.15 13.97
C LEU A 374 20.15 3.62 14.36
N TYR A 375 19.56 3.95 15.52
CA TYR A 375 19.56 5.31 16.05
C TYR A 375 20.97 5.89 16.14
N GLY A 376 21.93 5.08 16.58
CA GLY A 376 23.33 5.45 16.62
C GLY A 376 23.95 5.69 15.26
N LYS A 377 23.72 4.77 14.32
CA LYS A 377 24.17 4.85 12.93
C LYS A 377 23.63 6.11 12.24
N ASP A 378 22.38 6.50 12.52
CA ASP A 378 21.79 7.71 11.94
C ASP A 378 22.39 9.01 12.52
N LYS A 379 23.04 8.94 13.69
CA LYS A 379 23.72 10.06 14.36
C LYS A 379 25.25 9.96 14.24
N GLN A 380 25.73 9.85 13.00
CA GLN A 380 27.13 9.57 12.62
C GLN A 380 28.18 10.48 13.27
N TRP A 381 27.80 11.69 13.69
CA TRP A 381 28.69 12.66 14.33
C TRP A 381 29.06 12.34 15.78
N ASN A 382 28.40 11.39 16.44
CA ASN A 382 28.72 11.03 17.82
C ASN A 382 29.70 9.83 17.87
N PRO A 383 30.95 10.03 18.32
CA PRO A 383 31.99 8.99 18.36
C PRO A 383 31.59 7.76 19.18
N TYR A 384 30.63 7.89 20.10
CA TYR A 384 30.09 6.76 20.87
C TYR A 384 29.45 5.67 19.96
N TRP A 385 29.04 6.03 18.74
CA TRP A 385 28.39 5.13 17.78
C TRP A 385 29.31 4.67 16.64
N ILE A 386 30.63 4.92 16.72
CA ILE A 386 31.62 4.36 15.79
C ILE A 386 31.37 2.85 15.64
N ASN A 387 31.44 2.34 14.40
CA ASN A 387 31.21 0.94 14.01
C ASN A 387 29.84 0.35 14.44
N ALA A 388 28.84 1.20 14.71
CA ALA A 388 27.48 0.72 14.95
C ALA A 388 26.88 0.04 13.70
N ASP A 389 27.27 0.49 12.51
CA ASP A 389 26.95 -0.10 11.21
C ASP A 389 27.55 -1.50 11.03
N LEU A 390 28.84 -1.68 11.34
CA LEU A 390 29.49 -2.99 11.30
C LEU A 390 28.84 -3.97 12.27
N LYS A 391 28.55 -3.52 13.50
CA LYS A 391 27.87 -4.35 14.50
C LYS A 391 26.47 -4.74 14.06
N LEU A 392 25.73 -3.78 13.50
CA LEU A 392 24.39 -4.02 12.97
C LEU A 392 24.43 -5.06 11.84
N GLU A 393 25.38 -4.92 10.91
CA GLU A 393 25.56 -5.86 9.79
C GLU A 393 25.83 -7.29 10.26
N LEU A 394 26.69 -7.48 11.27
CA LEU A 394 26.95 -8.80 11.85
C LEU A 394 25.74 -9.40 12.55
N ILE A 395 24.94 -8.57 13.25
CA ILE A 395 23.69 -9.03 13.87
C ILE A 395 22.69 -9.45 12.78
N ILE A 396 22.56 -8.67 11.71
CA ILE A 396 21.66 -9.00 10.59
C ILE A 396 22.07 -10.33 9.94
N ARG A 397 23.36 -10.54 9.63
CA ARG A 397 23.86 -11.82 9.09
C ARG A 397 23.53 -12.99 9.99
N ALA A 398 23.84 -12.88 11.27
CA ALA A 398 23.57 -13.95 12.23
C ALA A 398 22.06 -14.25 12.36
N VAL A 399 21.19 -13.25 12.16
CA VAL A 399 19.73 -13.41 12.17
C VAL A 399 19.22 -14.08 10.90
N GLU A 400 19.81 -13.78 9.74
CA GLU A 400 19.43 -14.40 8.46
C GLU A 400 19.68 -15.90 8.42
N GLU A 401 20.64 -16.38 9.22
CA GLU A 401 20.95 -17.81 9.34
C GLU A 401 20.05 -18.56 10.34
N LEU A 402 19.21 -17.86 11.11
CA LEU A 402 18.33 -18.48 12.09
C LEU A 402 17.27 -19.36 11.42
N LYS A 403 17.16 -20.60 11.89
CA LYS A 403 16.06 -21.49 11.59
C LYS A 403 14.90 -21.21 12.55
N PHE A 404 13.68 -21.47 12.09
CA PHE A 404 12.48 -21.31 12.92
C PHE A 404 12.53 -22.12 14.24
N SER A 405 13.22 -23.27 14.24
CA SER A 405 13.42 -24.11 15.42
C SER A 405 14.44 -23.57 16.43
N ASP A 406 15.22 -22.56 16.06
CA ASP A 406 16.32 -22.10 16.89
C ASP A 406 15.83 -21.33 18.13
N ASN A 407 16.41 -21.67 19.28
CA ASN A 407 16.16 -20.98 20.53
C ASN A 407 17.19 -19.86 20.73
N ILE A 408 16.77 -18.60 20.52
CA ILE A 408 17.63 -17.43 20.71
C ILE A 408 18.23 -17.39 22.14
N GLY A 409 17.49 -17.82 23.17
CA GLY A 409 18.00 -17.88 24.53
C GLY A 409 19.21 -18.82 24.68
N GLU A 410 19.17 -19.99 24.04
CA GLU A 410 20.29 -20.94 24.02
C GLU A 410 21.47 -20.40 23.21
N LEU A 411 21.20 -19.79 22.06
CA LEU A 411 22.21 -19.14 21.23
C LEU A 411 22.95 -18.03 21.99
N LEU A 412 22.24 -17.26 22.82
CA LEU A 412 22.82 -16.22 23.68
C LEU A 412 23.61 -16.76 24.88
N ASN A 413 23.50 -18.06 25.18
CA ASN A 413 24.32 -18.74 26.20
C ASN A 413 25.50 -19.51 25.59
N ASN A 414 25.61 -19.56 24.25
CA ASN A 414 26.69 -20.24 23.54
C ASN A 414 27.70 -19.24 22.96
N PRO A 415 28.93 -19.12 23.51
CA PRO A 415 29.95 -18.21 23.00
C PRO A 415 30.40 -18.45 21.55
N LYS A 416 30.14 -19.65 21.02
CA LYS A 416 30.44 -19.99 19.62
C LYS A 416 29.33 -19.56 18.65
N SER A 417 28.14 -19.21 19.15
CA SER A 417 27.03 -18.72 18.31
C SER A 417 27.41 -17.41 17.64
N GLU A 418 27.08 -17.28 16.36
CA GLU A 418 27.29 -16.04 15.62
C GLU A 418 26.47 -14.88 16.21
N LEU A 419 25.23 -15.15 16.63
CA LEU A 419 24.37 -14.15 17.24
C LEU A 419 24.95 -13.67 18.58
N TYR A 420 25.52 -14.58 19.38
CA TYR A 420 26.26 -14.21 20.60
C TYR A 420 27.43 -13.28 20.27
N ARG A 421 28.30 -13.69 19.33
CA ARG A 421 29.51 -12.95 18.97
C ARG A 421 29.17 -11.57 18.39
N ALA A 422 28.15 -11.50 17.55
CA ALA A 422 27.68 -10.26 16.96
C ALA A 422 27.12 -9.30 18.03
N LEU A 423 26.26 -9.79 18.94
CA LEU A 423 25.71 -8.98 20.02
C LEU A 423 26.76 -8.57 21.04
N ASP A 424 27.77 -9.41 21.31
CA ASP A 424 28.84 -9.14 22.27
C ASP A 424 30.09 -8.48 21.66
N MET A 425 30.02 -8.04 20.39
CA MET A 425 31.13 -7.34 19.74
C MET A 425 31.32 -5.92 20.30
N TYR A 426 32.53 -5.60 20.76
CA TYR A 426 32.90 -4.22 21.11
C TYR A 426 33.08 -3.41 19.83
N ARG A 427 32.52 -2.21 19.81
CA ARG A 427 32.52 -1.36 18.60
C ARG A 427 33.81 -0.56 18.40
N MET A 428 34.63 -0.35 19.44
CA MET A 428 35.96 0.25 19.31
C MET A 428 37.01 -0.67 19.92
N ALA A 429 38.16 -0.80 19.26
CA ALA A 429 39.31 -1.57 19.77
C ALA A 429 39.80 -1.02 21.12
N LEU A 430 39.83 0.31 21.29
CA LEU A 430 40.17 0.99 22.55
C LEU A 430 39.14 0.78 23.67
N MET A 431 37.88 0.44 23.37
CA MET A 431 36.87 0.10 24.39
C MET A 431 36.96 -1.35 24.90
N SER A 432 37.98 -2.11 24.48
CA SER A 432 38.46 -3.26 25.27
C SER A 432 38.89 -2.86 26.68
N LEU A 433 39.10 -1.56 26.96
CA LEU A 433 39.18 -0.98 28.31
C LEU A 433 38.02 -1.39 29.22
N GLY A 434 36.83 -1.68 28.71
CA GLY A 434 35.72 -2.21 29.51
C GLY A 434 36.03 -3.56 30.15
N LYS A 435 36.81 -4.43 29.49
CA LYS A 435 37.35 -5.65 30.10
C LYS A 435 38.36 -5.33 31.21
N TRP A 436 39.09 -4.23 31.06
CA TRP A 436 40.02 -3.69 32.07
C TRP A 436 39.29 -3.13 33.30
N PHE A 437 38.10 -2.56 33.12
CA PHE A 437 37.18 -2.13 34.19
C PHE A 437 36.18 -3.22 34.63
N GLY A 438 36.38 -4.49 34.24
CA GLY A 438 35.57 -5.63 34.71
C GLY A 438 34.20 -5.84 34.04
N LEU A 439 33.85 -5.08 33.00
CA LEU A 439 32.64 -5.32 32.19
C LEU A 439 32.87 -6.53 31.28
N LYS A 440 32.25 -7.67 31.63
CA LYS A 440 32.38 -8.93 30.88
C LYS A 440 31.69 -8.93 29.51
N HIS A 441 30.69 -8.07 29.31
CA HIS A 441 29.86 -8.05 28.09
C HIS A 441 29.55 -6.62 27.62
N THR A 442 29.20 -6.49 26.34
CA THR A 442 28.84 -5.21 25.71
C THR A 442 27.40 -4.78 25.99
N ARG A 443 27.12 -3.49 25.80
CA ARG A 443 25.80 -2.89 26.07
C ARG A 443 24.66 -3.52 25.25
N SER A 444 24.89 -3.91 24.00
CA SER A 444 23.86 -4.59 23.18
C SER A 444 23.51 -5.94 23.77
N PHE A 445 24.51 -6.74 24.15
CA PHE A 445 24.32 -8.04 24.78
C PHE A 445 23.65 -7.93 26.15
N MET A 446 24.11 -7.01 27.01
CA MET A 446 23.52 -6.76 28.32
C MET A 446 22.05 -6.31 28.21
N LEU A 447 21.73 -5.45 27.23
CA LEU A 447 20.36 -5.02 26.96
C LEU A 447 19.45 -6.22 26.66
N VAL A 448 19.85 -7.06 25.69
CA VAL A 448 19.07 -8.25 25.31
C VAL A 448 18.85 -9.17 26.51
N ARG A 449 19.90 -9.46 27.28
CA ARG A 449 19.76 -10.31 28.49
C ARG A 449 18.86 -9.67 29.54
N SER A 450 18.96 -8.36 29.76
CA SER A 450 18.12 -7.68 30.75
C SER A 450 16.63 -7.74 30.40
N LEU A 451 16.30 -7.64 29.10
CA LEU A 451 14.92 -7.74 28.62
C LEU A 451 14.38 -9.16 28.76
N LEU A 452 15.20 -10.18 28.47
CA LEU A 452 14.85 -11.58 28.65
C LEU A 452 14.64 -11.97 30.11
N SER A 453 15.38 -11.35 31.03
CA SER A 453 15.27 -11.58 32.47
C SER A 453 14.14 -10.77 33.13
N SER A 454 13.47 -9.86 32.40
CA SER A 454 12.43 -9.01 32.96
C SER A 454 11.12 -9.78 33.23
N PRO A 455 10.49 -9.62 34.41
CA PRO A 455 9.21 -10.28 34.73
C PRO A 455 8.08 -9.98 33.73
N LYS A 456 8.11 -8.80 33.07
CA LYS A 456 7.11 -8.40 32.06
C LYS A 456 7.12 -9.29 30.81
N MET A 457 8.20 -10.02 30.52
CA MET A 457 8.29 -10.95 29.39
C MET A 457 8.09 -12.43 29.78
N GLN A 458 8.07 -12.77 31.07
CA GLN A 458 7.86 -14.14 31.55
C GLN A 458 6.38 -14.54 31.68
N LEU A 459 5.46 -13.57 31.61
CA LEU A 459 4.00 -13.80 31.71
C LEU A 459 3.39 -14.60 30.53
N HIS A 460 4.14 -14.85 29.46
CA HIS A 460 3.71 -15.75 28.36
C HIS A 460 4.24 -17.19 28.47
N HIS A 461 4.94 -17.53 29.56
CA HIS A 461 5.38 -18.88 29.86
C HIS A 461 4.75 -19.40 31.16
N HIS A 462 3.41 -19.55 31.20
CA HIS A 462 2.77 -20.50 32.11
C HIS A 462 1.88 -21.45 31.31
N ARG A 463 2.19 -22.75 31.47
CA ARG A 463 1.56 -23.93 30.86
C ARG A 463 0.02 -23.94 31.00
N PRO A 464 -0.69 -24.66 30.11
CA PRO A 464 -2.14 -24.83 30.21
C PRO A 464 -2.49 -25.46 31.56
N LYS A 465 -3.49 -24.88 32.25
CA LYS A 465 -4.14 -25.51 33.39
C LYS A 465 -4.71 -26.85 32.89
N GLN A 466 -4.13 -27.96 33.35
CA GLN A 466 -4.79 -29.25 33.29
C GLN A 466 -6.10 -29.12 34.07
N HIS A 467 -7.23 -29.21 33.37
CA HIS A 467 -8.52 -29.43 34.00
C HIS A 467 -8.46 -30.80 34.69
N ARG A 468 -8.35 -30.77 36.02
CA ARG A 468 -8.63 -31.92 36.87
C ARG A 468 -10.12 -32.21 36.73
N VAL A 469 -10.47 -33.24 35.97
CA VAL A 469 -11.81 -33.84 36.00
C VAL A 469 -11.99 -34.44 37.39
N SER A 470 -12.76 -33.76 38.23
CA SER A 470 -13.26 -34.34 39.47
C SER A 470 -14.46 -35.20 39.11
N SER A 471 -14.25 -36.52 39.08
CA SER A 471 -15.31 -37.51 39.08
C SER A 471 -16.10 -37.40 40.39
N LYS A 472 -17.32 -36.87 40.32
CA LYS A 472 -18.34 -37.17 41.32
C LYS A 472 -19.17 -38.34 40.79
N ASN A 473 -19.03 -39.48 41.44
CA ASN A 473 -20.04 -40.53 41.53
C ASN A 473 -19.97 -41.15 42.93
N SER A 474 -21.13 -41.64 43.38
CA SER A 474 -21.50 -42.24 44.68
C SER A 474 -21.95 -41.21 45.73
N ILE A 475 -23.17 -41.23 46.29
CA ILE A 475 -24.21 -42.27 46.42
C ILE A 475 -25.58 -41.66 46.15
#